data_AF-A0A9D4S2A3-F1
#
_entry.id   AF-A0A9D4S2A3-F1
#
_cell.length_a   1.000
_cell.length_b   1.000
_cell.length_c   1.000
_cell.angle_alpha   90.00
_cell.angle_beta   90.00
_cell.angle_gamma   90.00
#
_symmetry.space_group_name_H-M   'P 1'
#
loop_
_entity.id
_entity.type
_entity.pdbx_description
1 polymer ?
#
loop_
_entity_poly.entity_id
_entity_poly.type
_entity_poly.pdbx_seq_one_letter_code
_entity_poly.pdbx_strand_id
1 'polypeptide(L)'
;MTEHLKENLSNNRFEHYWDRVQVERECCGVQGPTDYKNTTIYNSSGMYVPETCCVLTNDKDIDHPQAKNETLCQDQAKQLQNDSTLITTFVKSEGCYNFILKDFRSYIHWLYIVALVCGGVEGVFLLIICCGIVIV
;
A
#
# COMPACT_ATOMS: atom_id res chain seq x y z
N MET A 1 2.14 19.86 8.28
CA MET A 1 1.93 18.95 7.14
C MET A 1 0.97 17.84 7.55
N THR A 2 -0.21 18.20 8.09
CA THR A 2 -1.00 17.27 8.90
C THR A 2 -2.42 17.80 9.10
N GLU A 3 -3.22 17.87 8.03
CA GLU A 3 -4.68 17.99 8.16
C GLU A 3 -5.38 17.58 6.86
N HIS A 4 -4.92 18.08 5.70
CA HIS A 4 -5.48 17.74 4.38
C HIS A 4 -5.33 16.27 3.94
N LEU A 5 -4.51 15.48 4.63
CA LEU A 5 -4.36 14.04 4.40
C LEU A 5 -5.47 13.22 5.07
N LYS A 6 -6.11 13.72 6.13
CA LYS A 6 -7.16 12.98 6.84
C LYS A 6 -8.51 13.06 6.15
N GLU A 7 -8.82 14.18 5.50
CA GLU A 7 -10.12 14.43 4.87
C GLU A 7 -10.28 13.76 3.50
N ASN A 8 -9.15 13.54 2.79
CA ASN A 8 -9.10 12.88 1.49
C ASN A 8 -8.90 11.35 1.54
N LEU A 9 -8.77 10.76 2.74
CA LEU A 9 -8.77 9.30 2.91
C LEU A 9 -10.17 8.68 2.81
N SER A 10 -11.22 9.51 2.67
CA SER A 10 -12.58 9.09 2.31
C SER A 10 -12.77 8.77 0.82
N ASN A 11 -11.68 8.59 0.07
CA ASN A 11 -11.72 8.34 -1.37
C ASN A 11 -11.51 6.85 -1.60
N ASN A 12 -12.60 6.10 -1.87
CA ASN A 12 -12.66 4.66 -2.16
C ASN A 12 -11.48 4.11 -3.02
N ARG A 13 -10.85 4.97 -3.85
CA ARG A 13 -9.67 4.63 -4.66
C ARG A 13 -8.42 4.28 -3.85
N PHE A 14 -8.13 5.01 -2.77
CA PHE A 14 -6.94 4.71 -1.97
C PHE A 14 -7.13 3.40 -1.20
N GLU A 15 -8.31 3.20 -0.63
CA GLU A 15 -8.68 1.96 0.04
C GLU A 15 -8.62 0.76 -0.93
N HIS A 16 -9.20 0.87 -2.12
CA HIS A 16 -9.12 -0.18 -3.15
C HIS A 16 -7.69 -0.50 -3.58
N TYR A 17 -6.85 0.52 -3.75
CA TYR A 17 -5.43 0.31 -4.03
C TYR A 17 -4.70 -0.37 -2.85
N TRP A 18 -5.01 0.05 -1.62
CA TRP A 18 -4.42 -0.52 -0.42
C TRP A 18 -4.81 -1.98 -0.21
N ASP A 19 -6.07 -2.32 -0.49
CA ASP A 19 -6.58 -3.68 -0.52
C ASP A 19 -5.87 -4.54 -1.56
N ARG A 20 -5.69 -4.01 -2.77
CA ARG A 20 -4.87 -4.66 -3.80
C ARG A 20 -3.46 -4.97 -3.32
N VAL A 21 -2.77 -4.00 -2.70
CA VAL A 21 -1.40 -4.20 -2.20
C VAL A 21 -1.36 -5.34 -1.18
N GLN A 22 -2.29 -5.36 -0.22
CA GLN A 22 -2.35 -6.39 0.83
C GLN A 22 -2.62 -7.80 0.25
N VAL A 23 -3.50 -7.89 -0.75
CA VAL A 23 -3.82 -9.15 -1.42
C VAL A 23 -2.65 -9.64 -2.28
N GLU A 24 -2.13 -8.79 -3.18
CA GLU A 24 -1.07 -9.15 -4.13
C GLU A 24 0.24 -9.50 -3.43
N ARG A 25 0.60 -8.72 -2.40
CA ARG A 25 1.86 -8.89 -1.65
C ARG A 25 1.75 -9.81 -0.44
N GLU A 26 0.55 -10.32 -0.17
CA GLU A 26 0.28 -11.20 0.98
C GLU A 26 0.74 -10.64 2.33
N CYS A 27 0.52 -9.34 2.52
CA CYS A 27 0.87 -8.59 3.72
C CYS A 27 -0.37 -7.95 4.35
N CYS A 28 -0.23 -7.43 5.57
CA CYS A 28 -1.29 -6.72 6.28
C CYS A 28 -0.73 -5.47 6.97
N GLY A 29 -1.37 -4.32 6.75
CA GLY A 29 -0.91 -3.06 7.33
C GLY A 29 0.46 -2.61 6.77
N VAL A 30 0.97 -1.51 7.29
CA VAL A 30 2.30 -0.99 6.90
C VAL A 30 3.39 -1.83 7.57
N GLN A 31 3.37 -1.92 8.89
CA GLN A 31 4.31 -2.70 9.69
C GLN A 31 3.73 -4.04 10.13
N GLY A 32 2.40 -4.16 10.15
CA GLY A 32 1.70 -5.40 10.46
C GLY A 32 0.22 -5.17 10.78
N PRO A 33 -0.50 -6.23 11.17
CA PRO A 33 -1.92 -6.17 11.55
C PRO A 33 -2.26 -5.19 12.67
N THR A 34 -1.30 -4.89 13.54
CA THR A 34 -1.47 -4.00 14.69
C THR A 34 -1.69 -2.54 14.29
N ASP A 35 -1.35 -2.15 13.06
CA ASP A 35 -1.59 -0.81 12.54
C ASP A 35 -3.09 -0.46 12.53
N TYR A 36 -3.96 -1.46 12.44
CA TYR A 36 -5.41 -1.28 12.45
C TYR A 36 -6.01 -1.08 13.85
N LYS A 37 -5.26 -1.32 14.93
CA LYS A 37 -5.75 -1.30 16.33
C LYS A 37 -6.48 -0.01 16.73
N ASN A 38 -6.02 1.13 16.21
CA ASN A 38 -6.59 2.44 16.55
C ASN A 38 -7.48 3.02 15.45
N THR A 39 -7.83 2.21 14.44
CA THR A 39 -8.67 2.65 13.34
C THR A 39 -10.14 2.56 13.73
N THR A 40 -10.82 3.71 13.77
CA THR A 40 -12.20 3.83 14.27
C THR A 40 -13.19 2.97 13.49
N ILE A 41 -13.01 2.85 12.18
CA ILE A 41 -13.90 2.08 11.28
C ILE A 41 -13.97 0.62 11.74
N TYR A 42 -12.83 -0.06 11.87
CA TYR A 42 -12.77 -1.46 12.27
C TYR A 42 -13.22 -1.67 13.72
N ASN A 43 -12.76 -0.81 14.65
CA ASN A 43 -13.19 -0.89 16.05
C ASN A 43 -14.71 -0.75 16.21
N SER A 44 -15.36 0.09 15.39
CA SER A 44 -16.82 0.28 15.44
C SER A 44 -17.63 -0.86 14.84
N SER A 45 -17.05 -1.61 13.89
CA SER A 45 -17.70 -2.76 13.24
C SER A 45 -17.43 -4.09 13.94
N GLY A 46 -16.67 -4.08 15.04
CA GLY A 46 -16.22 -5.30 15.72
C GLY A 46 -15.16 -6.09 14.94
N MET A 47 -14.55 -5.47 13.92
CA MET A 47 -13.45 -6.04 13.16
C MET A 47 -12.12 -5.52 13.69
N TYR A 48 -11.06 -6.31 13.58
CA TYR A 48 -9.72 -5.94 14.02
C TYR A 48 -8.79 -5.63 12.84
N VAL A 49 -9.08 -6.19 11.66
CA VAL A 49 -8.37 -5.98 10.40
C VAL A 49 -9.34 -6.10 9.21
N PRO A 50 -9.04 -5.52 8.04
CA PRO A 50 -9.80 -5.78 6.82
C PRO A 50 -9.69 -7.24 6.35
N GLU A 51 -10.66 -7.73 5.59
CA GLU A 51 -10.65 -9.10 5.05
C GLU A 51 -9.43 -9.39 4.16
N THR A 52 -8.88 -8.37 3.51
CA THR A 52 -7.66 -8.47 2.69
C THR A 52 -6.41 -8.85 3.49
N CYS A 53 -6.42 -8.65 4.82
CA CYS A 53 -5.40 -9.15 5.74
C CYS A 53 -5.53 -10.63 6.07
N CYS A 54 -6.68 -11.24 5.80
CA CYS A 54 -6.93 -12.65 6.06
C CYS A 54 -6.35 -13.53 4.95
N VAL A 55 -6.11 -14.80 5.26
CA VAL A 55 -5.84 -15.82 4.24
C VAL A 55 -7.12 -16.04 3.44
N LEU A 56 -7.08 -15.69 2.16
CA LEU A 56 -8.23 -15.77 1.26
C LEU A 56 -8.41 -17.20 0.72
N THR A 57 -9.66 -17.58 0.42
CA THR A 57 -10.01 -18.88 -0.20
C THR A 57 -10.19 -18.78 -1.71
N ASN A 58 -10.54 -17.60 -2.21
CA ASN A 58 -10.55 -17.29 -3.62
C ASN A 58 -9.17 -16.77 -4.00
N ASP A 59 -8.63 -17.24 -5.12
CA ASP A 59 -7.26 -16.98 -5.62
C ASP A 59 -6.98 -15.47 -5.83
N LYS A 60 -6.89 -14.71 -4.74
CA LYS A 60 -6.58 -13.28 -4.71
C LYS A 60 -7.59 -12.39 -5.44
N ASP A 61 -8.88 -12.73 -5.38
CA ASP A 61 -9.93 -11.80 -5.81
C ASP A 61 -9.95 -10.59 -4.85
N ILE A 62 -9.62 -9.42 -5.40
CA ILE A 62 -9.52 -8.15 -4.66
C ILE A 62 -10.87 -7.47 -4.54
N ASP A 63 -11.76 -7.69 -5.52
CA ASP A 63 -13.05 -7.00 -5.56
C ASP A 63 -14.06 -7.66 -4.61
N HIS A 64 -13.89 -8.96 -4.35
CA HIS A 64 -14.69 -9.72 -3.39
C HIS A 64 -13.80 -10.66 -2.56
N PRO A 65 -12.92 -10.15 -1.68
CA PRO A 65 -12.07 -11.01 -0.86
C PRO A 65 -12.94 -11.95 -0.03
N GLN A 66 -12.58 -13.23 0.04
CA GLN A 66 -13.28 -14.18 0.90
C GLN A 66 -12.29 -14.86 1.83
N ALA A 67 -12.34 -14.50 3.11
CA ALA A 67 -11.51 -15.12 4.12
C ALA A 67 -11.82 -16.62 4.23
N LYS A 68 -10.79 -17.46 4.22
CA LYS A 68 -10.91 -18.91 4.39
C LYS A 68 -11.58 -19.27 5.72
N ASN A 69 -11.30 -18.48 6.76
CA ASN A 69 -12.02 -18.52 8.02
C ASN A 69 -11.99 -17.13 8.65
N GLU A 70 -13.09 -16.40 8.50
CA GLU A 70 -13.22 -15.03 8.97
C GLU A 70 -13.11 -14.92 10.50
N THR A 71 -13.82 -15.78 11.24
CA THR A 71 -13.81 -15.77 12.71
C THR A 71 -12.41 -15.99 13.26
N LEU A 72 -11.70 -17.03 12.78
CA LEU A 72 -10.32 -17.30 13.23
C LEU A 72 -9.34 -16.19 12.81
N CYS A 73 -9.54 -15.58 11.64
CA CYS A 73 -8.73 -14.45 11.22
C CYS A 73 -8.89 -13.26 12.19
N GLN A 74 -10.13 -12.86 12.48
CA GLN A 74 -10.40 -11.73 13.37
C GLN A 74 -9.97 -12.02 14.82
N ASP A 75 -10.15 -13.25 15.31
CA ASP A 75 -9.69 -13.66 16.64
C ASP A 75 -8.16 -13.64 16.76
N GLN A 76 -7.44 -14.09 15.73
CA GLN A 76 -5.98 -14.02 15.69
C GLN A 76 -5.50 -12.58 15.57
N ALA A 77 -6.16 -11.76 14.74
CA ALA A 77 -5.86 -10.34 14.62
C ALA A 77 -6.04 -9.60 15.94
N LYS A 78 -7.10 -9.90 16.70
CA LYS A 78 -7.31 -9.38 18.07
C LYS A 78 -6.18 -9.77 19.02
N GLN A 79 -5.71 -11.01 18.95
CA GLN A 79 -4.61 -11.46 19.81
C GLN A 79 -3.31 -10.76 19.44
N LEU A 80 -3.03 -10.57 18.14
CA LEU A 80 -1.88 -9.80 17.66
C LEU A 80 -1.85 -8.35 18.15
N GLN A 81 -3.02 -7.74 18.42
CA GLN A 81 -3.08 -6.40 19.02
C GLN A 81 -2.54 -6.34 20.46
N ASN A 82 -2.48 -7.48 21.15
CA ASN A 82 -1.96 -7.62 22.51
C ASN A 82 -0.57 -8.26 22.54
N ASP A 83 -0.32 -9.23 21.66
CA ASP A 83 0.95 -9.95 21.54
C ASP A 83 1.33 -10.11 20.06
N SER A 84 2.22 -9.23 19.59
CA SER A 84 2.74 -9.25 18.22
C SER A 84 3.62 -10.47 17.89
N THR A 85 3.99 -11.31 18.87
CA THR A 85 4.83 -12.49 18.67
C THR A 85 4.04 -13.78 18.45
N LEU A 86 2.70 -13.70 18.48
CA LEU A 86 1.83 -14.84 18.27
C LEU A 86 1.98 -15.41 16.85
N ILE A 87 2.11 -16.73 16.75
CA ILE A 87 2.08 -17.44 15.48
C ILE A 87 0.64 -17.51 14.97
N THR A 88 0.37 -16.88 13.83
CA THR A 88 -0.94 -16.86 13.19
C THR A 88 -0.95 -17.70 11.91
N THR A 89 -2.13 -18.24 11.58
CA THR A 89 -2.33 -19.13 10.42
C THR A 89 -3.41 -18.65 9.47
N PHE A 90 -4.30 -17.77 9.93
CA PHE A 90 -5.43 -17.22 9.16
C PHE A 90 -5.33 -15.71 8.92
N VAL A 91 -4.37 -15.03 9.56
CA VAL A 91 -4.04 -13.62 9.31
C VAL A 91 -2.59 -13.48 8.85
N LYS A 92 -2.37 -12.61 7.86
CA LYS A 92 -1.04 -12.27 7.34
C LYS A 92 -0.34 -11.40 8.38
N SER A 93 0.72 -11.91 9.00
CA SER A 93 1.44 -11.20 10.07
C SER A 93 2.45 -10.17 9.54
N GLU A 94 2.90 -10.33 8.30
CA GLU A 94 3.94 -9.48 7.68
C GLU A 94 3.39 -8.13 7.23
N GLY A 95 4.12 -7.06 7.55
CA GLY A 95 3.81 -5.71 7.08
C GLY A 95 4.16 -5.47 5.61
N CYS A 96 3.38 -4.63 4.92
CA CYS A 96 3.61 -4.30 3.51
C CYS A 96 4.82 -3.38 3.27
N TYR A 97 5.38 -2.76 4.31
CA TYR A 97 6.46 -1.77 4.22
C TYR A 97 7.71 -2.29 3.49
N ASN A 98 8.13 -3.52 3.80
CA ASN A 98 9.33 -4.10 3.18
C ASN A 98 9.14 -4.33 1.67
N PHE A 99 7.93 -4.73 1.26
CA PHE A 99 7.59 -4.91 -0.14
C PHE A 99 7.55 -3.56 -0.88
N ILE A 100 6.88 -2.57 -0.28
CA ILE A 100 6.78 -1.21 -0.83
C ILE A 100 8.19 -0.62 -1.01
N LEU A 101 9.05 -0.68 0.01
CA LEU A 101 10.41 -0.19 -0.08
C LEU A 101 11.23 -0.90 -1.16
N LYS A 102 11.08 -2.22 -1.28
CA LYS A 102 11.78 -3.01 -2.29
C LYS A 102 11.37 -2.59 -3.70
N ASP A 103 10.07 -2.40 -3.93
CA ASP A 103 9.53 -1.91 -5.20
C ASP A 103 10.05 -0.49 -5.50
N PHE A 104 10.00 0.42 -4.52
CA PHE A 104 10.51 1.78 -4.67
C PHE A 104 12.00 1.81 -5.01
N ARG A 105 12.82 1.01 -4.34
CA ARG A 105 14.26 0.91 -4.63
C ARG A 105 14.52 0.36 -6.04
N SER A 106 13.69 -0.55 -6.53
CA SER A 106 13.80 -1.05 -7.90
C SER A 106 13.43 0.04 -8.91
N TYR A 107 12.38 0.81 -8.62
CA TYR A 107 11.85 1.83 -9.54
C TYR A 107 12.65 3.13 -9.57
N ILE A 108 13.35 3.49 -8.49
CA ILE A 108 14.09 4.78 -8.39
C ILE A 108 15.18 4.91 -9.47
N HIS A 109 15.80 3.80 -9.88
CA HIS A 109 16.80 3.81 -10.95
C HIS A 109 16.17 4.19 -12.29
N TRP A 110 14.96 3.71 -12.58
CA TRP A 110 14.22 4.09 -13.78
C TRP A 110 13.75 5.55 -13.74
N LEU A 111 13.28 6.02 -12.58
CA LEU A 111 12.91 7.43 -12.41
C LEU A 111 14.08 8.38 -12.66
N TYR A 112 15.28 8.03 -12.19
CA TYR A 112 16.48 8.81 -12.45
C TYR A 112 16.80 8.91 -13.96
N ILE A 113 16.68 7.80 -14.69
CA ILE A 113 16.89 7.79 -16.15
C ILE A 113 15.86 8.69 -16.86
N VAL A 114 14.58 8.55 -16.51
CA VAL A 114 13.51 9.38 -17.09
C VAL A 114 13.75 10.87 -16.77
N ALA A 115 14.12 11.20 -15.54
CA ALA A 115 14.41 12.57 -15.14
C ALA A 115 15.58 13.19 -15.91
N LEU A 116 16.66 12.43 -16.15
CA LEU A 116 17.78 12.91 -16.96
C LEU A 116 17.38 13.15 -18.43
N VAL A 117 16.57 12.25 -19.01
CA VAL A 117 16.10 12.41 -20.39
C VAL A 117 15.18 13.63 -20.51
N CYS A 118 14.18 13.76 -19.63
CA CYS A 118 13.28 14.91 -19.63
C CYS A 118 14.03 16.24 -19.39
N GLY A 119 14.91 16.28 -18.38
CA GLY A 119 15.71 17.46 -18.09
C GLY A 119 16.69 17.82 -19.21
N GLY A 120 17.26 16.83 -19.90
CA GLY A 120 18.11 17.04 -21.06
C GLY A 120 17.37 17.66 -22.25
N VAL A 121 16.15 17.17 -22.53
CA VAL A 121 15.30 17.72 -23.60
C VAL A 121 14.92 19.17 -23.31
N GLU A 122 14.49 19.47 -22.09
CA GLU A 122 14.17 20.85 -21.67
C GLU A 122 15.39 21.76 -21.73
N GLY A 123 16.56 21.27 -21.29
CA GLY A 123 17.82 22.02 -21.36
C GLY A 123 18.24 22.35 -22.79
N VAL A 124 18.17 21.38 -23.71
CA VAL A 124 18.49 21.60 -25.13
C VAL A 124 17.46 22.54 -25.78
N PHE A 125 16.17 22.37 -25.47
CA PHE A 125 15.11 23.25 -25.98
C PHE A 125 15.32 24.71 -25.55
N LEU A 126 15.67 24.96 -24.29
CA LEU A 126 15.99 26.29 -23.79
C LEU A 126 17.26 26.85 -24.44
N LEU A 127 18.28 26.04 -24.68
CA LEU A 127 19.50 26.48 -25.39
C LEU A 127 19.21 26.87 -26.85
N ILE A 128 18.36 26.12 -27.56
CA ILE A 128 17.95 26.45 -28.92
C ILE A 128 17.23 27.81 -28.96
N ILE A 129 16.30 28.04 -28.03
CA ILE A 129 15.57 29.32 -27.91
C ILE A 129 16.53 30.47 -27.54
N CYS A 130 17.37 30.30 -26.52
CA CYS A 130 18.27 31.33 -26.03
C CYS A 130 19.37 31.69 -27.04
N CYS A 131 19.91 30.70 -27.76
CA CYS A 131 20.96 30.91 -28.75
C CYS A 131 20.41 31.28 -30.14
N GLY A 132 19.09 31.39 -30.31
CA GLY A 132 18.46 31.77 -31.57
C GLY A 132 18.79 30.82 -32.72
N ILE A 133 19.08 29.55 -32.42
CA ILE A 133 19.37 28.54 -33.45
C ILE A 133 18.03 28.22 -34.11
N VAL A 134 17.71 28.92 -35.19
CA VAL A 134 16.59 28.58 -36.06
C VAL A 134 16.98 27.30 -36.78
N ILE A 135 16.45 26.16 -36.31
CA ILE A 135 16.53 24.91 -37.07
C ILE A 135 15.51 25.04 -38.21
N VAL A 136 15.98 25.44 -39.40
CA VAL A 136 15.26 25.33 -40.67
C VAL A 136 15.48 23.95 -41.25
#